data_AF-A0A521K6X5-F1
#
_entry.id   AF-A0A521K6X5-F1
#
_cell.length_a   1.000
_cell.length_b   1.000
_cell.length_c   1.000
_cell.angle_alpha   90.00
_cell.angle_beta   90.00
_cell.angle_gamma   90.00
#
_symmetry.space_group_name_H-M   'P 1'
#
loop_
_entity.id
_entity.type
_entity.pdbx_description
1 polymer ?
#
loop_
_entity_poly.entity_id
_entity_poly.type
_entity_poly.pdbx_seq_one_letter_code
_entity_poly.pdbx_strand_id
1 'polypeptide(L)'
;MSIRAHARPDRPRDRQRGLIGSIARRVERAPCAGFKFRPIHADTGPASPAGGTRSSMDLGTLIGFVFGLGLVVFSMTHGFHDVGLLKLFIHVPAAMMVVGGSLAALLIHFKLEEFKQLGKVIGRTFLYPIPSVTEEIDRIVLYAGIARKDGLLALESKLEEVKDPFFSKGIRLIIDGFSANTVKDILELDAEVEKARHATGKKMLEQFGTFAPAFGMVETLIALVQMLSNLSDPTTIGVGMAGALVGTFYGAFVANMVMLPMAGKLDVRAKQEYQMRELMVAGIMAIQAGEKPVLIKERLKAFLTPKMRAQIKS
;
A
#
# COMPACT_ATOMS: atom_id res chain seq x y z
N MET A 1 20.31 44.86 -51.51
CA MET A 1 20.80 43.98 -50.42
C MET A 1 19.60 43.65 -49.55
N SER A 2 19.00 42.48 -49.73
CA SER A 2 17.72 42.05 -49.17
C SER A 2 17.96 40.87 -48.25
N ILE A 3 17.61 40.98 -46.95
CA ILE A 3 17.45 39.85 -46.01
C ILE A 3 16.40 40.30 -44.96
N ARG A 4 15.11 39.98 -45.17
CA ARG A 4 14.33 38.84 -44.63
C ARG A 4 14.07 38.85 -43.13
N ALA A 5 12.81 39.16 -42.79
CA ALA A 5 12.16 38.86 -41.52
C ALA A 5 12.01 37.33 -41.32
N HIS A 6 12.33 36.84 -40.12
CA HIS A 6 12.04 35.47 -39.71
C HIS A 6 10.82 35.43 -38.77
N ALA A 7 9.75 34.82 -39.28
CA ALA A 7 8.59 34.38 -38.51
C ALA A 7 8.99 33.25 -37.53
N ARG A 8 8.47 33.30 -36.30
CA ARG A 8 8.54 32.18 -35.34
C ARG A 8 7.38 31.21 -35.60
N PRO A 9 7.55 29.88 -35.40
CA PRO A 9 6.47 28.93 -35.57
C PRO A 9 5.56 28.86 -34.33
N ASP A 10 4.26 28.75 -34.57
CA ASP A 10 3.21 28.55 -33.58
C ASP A 10 3.37 27.22 -32.83
N ARG A 11 3.16 27.25 -31.50
CA ARG A 11 3.19 26.08 -30.62
C ARG A 11 1.83 25.37 -30.59
N PRO A 12 1.78 24.02 -30.51
CA PRO A 12 0.54 23.23 -30.57
C PRO A 12 -0.26 23.17 -29.24
N ARG A 13 -0.17 24.19 -28.36
CA ARG A 13 -0.78 24.14 -27.00
C ARG A 13 -2.26 24.55 -26.94
N ASP A 14 -2.81 25.18 -27.97
CA ASP A 14 -4.19 25.71 -27.90
C ASP A 14 -5.30 24.71 -28.27
N ARG A 15 -4.98 23.55 -28.87
CA ARG A 15 -6.00 22.52 -29.17
C ARG A 15 -6.41 21.66 -27.97
N GLN A 16 -5.56 21.53 -26.94
CA GLN A 16 -5.86 20.66 -25.79
C GLN A 16 -6.81 21.31 -24.77
N ARG A 17 -6.90 22.64 -24.70
CA ARG A 17 -7.83 23.33 -23.78
C ARG A 17 -9.30 23.21 -24.19
N GLY A 18 -9.59 23.02 -25.47
CA GLY A 18 -10.96 22.84 -25.98
C GLY A 18 -11.59 21.48 -25.63
N LEU A 19 -10.78 20.43 -25.51
CA LEU A 19 -11.26 19.06 -25.27
C LEU A 19 -11.63 18.81 -23.79
N ILE A 20 -10.84 19.37 -22.86
CA ILE A 20 -11.09 19.22 -21.41
C ILE A 20 -12.37 19.95 -20.99
N GLY A 21 -12.66 21.10 -21.63
CA GLY A 21 -13.90 21.86 -21.39
C GLY A 21 -15.18 21.27 -22.01
N SER A 22 -15.09 20.30 -22.93
CA SER A 22 -16.27 19.63 -23.49
C SER A 22 -16.67 18.38 -22.69
N ILE A 23 -15.71 17.72 -22.04
CA ILE A 23 -15.95 16.56 -21.15
C ILE A 23 -16.57 17.03 -19.83
N ALA A 24 -16.10 18.13 -19.25
CA ALA A 24 -16.66 18.68 -18.01
C ALA A 24 -18.16 19.03 -18.12
N ARG A 25 -18.59 19.55 -19.28
CA ARG A 25 -20.00 19.91 -19.53
C ARG A 25 -20.92 18.72 -19.79
N ARG A 26 -20.39 17.52 -20.02
CA ARG A 26 -21.18 16.31 -20.25
C ARG A 26 -21.53 15.56 -18.95
N VAL A 27 -20.80 15.83 -17.86
CA VAL A 27 -21.03 15.19 -16.56
C VAL A 27 -22.13 15.88 -15.75
N GLU A 28 -22.37 17.19 -15.96
CA GLU A 28 -23.40 17.97 -15.23
C GLU A 28 -24.87 17.67 -15.63
N ARG A 29 -25.13 16.81 -16.62
CA ARG A 29 -26.50 16.57 -17.15
C ARG A 29 -27.05 15.17 -16.94
N ALA A 30 -26.50 14.36 -16.04
CA ALA A 30 -27.10 13.08 -15.68
C ALA A 30 -28.06 13.24 -14.48
N PRO A 31 -29.36 12.95 -14.62
CA PRO A 31 -30.30 13.01 -13.49
C PRO A 31 -30.02 11.88 -12.49
N CYS A 32 -29.65 12.26 -11.26
CA CYS A 32 -29.58 11.37 -10.11
C CYS A 32 -31.00 10.94 -9.70
N ALA A 33 -31.38 9.70 -10.00
CA ALA A 33 -32.59 9.09 -9.47
C ALA A 33 -32.30 7.69 -8.91
N GLY A 34 -32.29 7.59 -7.58
CA GLY A 34 -32.72 6.39 -6.86
C GLY A 34 -31.78 5.18 -6.82
N PHE A 35 -30.58 5.31 -6.25
CA PHE A 35 -29.82 4.13 -5.77
C PHE A 35 -29.79 4.11 -4.25
N LYS A 36 -30.73 3.36 -3.64
CA LYS A 36 -30.75 3.10 -2.19
C LYS A 36 -29.53 2.25 -1.82
N PHE A 37 -28.60 2.84 -1.08
CA PHE A 37 -27.51 2.11 -0.42
C PHE A 37 -28.09 1.11 0.59
N ARG A 38 -27.92 -0.20 0.35
CA ARG A 38 -28.04 -1.22 1.40
C ARG A 38 -26.67 -1.41 2.06
N PRO A 39 -26.56 -1.44 3.39
CA PRO A 39 -25.32 -1.77 4.07
C PRO A 39 -25.01 -3.26 3.88
N ILE A 40 -23.77 -3.58 3.49
CA ILE A 40 -23.26 -4.94 3.38
C ILE A 40 -23.05 -5.48 4.81
N HIS A 41 -23.84 -6.49 5.16
CA HIS A 41 -23.67 -7.24 6.40
C HIS A 41 -22.33 -7.97 6.41
N ALA A 42 -21.67 -7.91 7.57
CA ALA A 42 -20.54 -8.74 7.90
C ALA A 42 -21.03 -10.16 8.18
N ASP A 43 -20.75 -11.10 7.28
CA ASP A 43 -20.89 -12.53 7.54
C ASP A 43 -19.50 -13.16 7.69
N THR A 44 -19.19 -13.50 8.94
CA THR A 44 -18.17 -14.45 9.35
C THR A 44 -18.77 -15.86 9.30
N GLY A 45 -18.29 -16.70 8.37
CA GLY A 45 -18.63 -18.13 8.29
C GLY A 45 -17.42 -18.98 7.85
N PRO A 46 -17.32 -20.25 8.26
CA PRO A 46 -16.04 -20.94 8.44
C PRO A 46 -15.48 -21.56 7.15
N ALA A 47 -14.16 -21.60 7.08
CA ALA A 47 -13.37 -22.20 6.01
C ALA A 47 -13.34 -23.74 6.11
N SER A 48 -13.46 -24.44 4.97
CA SER A 48 -12.87 -25.79 4.74
C SER A 48 -13.00 -26.22 3.26
N PRO A 49 -12.30 -27.28 2.78
CA PRO A 49 -10.88 -27.25 2.46
C PRO A 49 -10.61 -27.79 1.03
N ALA A 50 -9.66 -27.21 0.30
CA ALA A 50 -9.03 -27.88 -0.85
C ALA A 50 -7.69 -27.22 -1.23
N GLY A 51 -6.62 -28.02 -1.23
CA GLY A 51 -5.50 -27.85 -2.18
C GLY A 51 -4.51 -26.71 -1.95
N GLY A 52 -3.67 -26.82 -0.93
CA GLY A 52 -2.22 -26.74 -1.13
C GLY A 52 -1.57 -25.44 -1.64
N THR A 53 -1.69 -24.32 -0.92
CA THR A 53 -0.55 -23.40 -0.72
C THR A 53 -0.73 -22.65 0.60
N ARG A 54 0.19 -22.82 1.55
CA ARG A 54 0.17 -22.08 2.82
C ARG A 54 0.25 -20.58 2.51
N SER A 55 -0.83 -19.84 2.75
CA SER A 55 -0.79 -18.39 2.93
C SER A 55 -0.05 -18.10 4.23
N SER A 56 1.27 -18.25 4.25
CA SER A 56 2.03 -17.95 5.46
C SER A 56 2.03 -16.45 5.63
N MET A 57 1.60 -15.98 6.80
CA MET A 57 1.92 -14.65 7.29
C MET A 57 3.38 -14.32 6.98
N ASP A 58 3.68 -13.05 6.84
CA ASP A 58 5.02 -12.53 6.57
C ASP A 58 5.95 -12.81 7.76
N LEU A 59 6.38 -14.07 7.88
CA LEU A 59 7.08 -14.63 9.02
C LEU A 59 8.41 -13.89 9.23
N GLY A 60 9.01 -13.39 8.15
CA GLY A 60 10.19 -12.53 8.21
C GLY A 60 9.98 -11.23 8.97
N THR A 61 8.81 -10.59 8.86
CA THR A 61 8.49 -9.38 9.63
C THR A 61 8.35 -9.69 11.12
N LEU A 62 7.67 -10.78 11.45
CA LEU A 62 7.49 -11.18 12.85
C LEU A 62 8.82 -11.61 13.49
N ILE A 63 9.59 -12.47 12.82
CA ILE A 63 10.91 -12.91 13.29
C ILE A 63 11.86 -11.72 13.42
N GLY A 64 11.92 -10.85 12.40
CA GLY A 64 12.79 -9.68 12.42
C GLY A 64 12.45 -8.72 13.55
N PHE A 65 11.16 -8.47 13.78
CA PHE A 65 10.71 -7.61 14.88
C PHE A 65 11.02 -8.22 16.25
N VAL A 66 10.70 -9.50 16.46
CA VAL A 66 10.97 -10.21 17.73
C VAL A 66 12.48 -10.31 18.00
N PHE A 67 13.28 -10.61 16.98
CA PHE A 67 14.74 -10.67 17.10
C PHE A 67 15.33 -9.30 17.42
N GLY A 68 14.91 -8.25 16.70
CA GLY A 68 15.35 -6.88 16.96
C GLY A 68 14.98 -6.40 18.37
N LEU A 69 13.73 -6.62 18.77
CA LEU A 69 13.27 -6.31 20.13
C LEU A 69 14.04 -7.12 21.18
N GLY A 70 14.29 -8.40 20.91
CA GLY A 70 15.07 -9.29 21.78
C GLY A 70 16.50 -8.79 21.99
N LEU A 71 17.18 -8.31 20.94
CA LEU A 71 18.51 -7.71 21.06
C LEU A 71 18.51 -6.43 21.89
N VAL A 72 17.50 -5.57 21.70
CA VAL A 72 17.35 -4.32 22.48
C VAL A 72 17.12 -4.64 23.96
N VAL A 73 16.19 -5.55 24.27
CA VAL A 73 15.90 -5.96 25.66
C VAL A 73 17.11 -6.66 26.28
N PHE A 74 17.76 -7.57 25.55
CA PHE A 74 18.98 -8.22 26.01
C PHE A 74 20.04 -7.19 26.39
N SER A 75 20.29 -6.21 25.52
CA SER A 75 21.24 -5.12 25.80
C SER A 75 20.86 -4.28 27.02
N MET A 76 19.57 -4.03 27.26
CA MET A 76 19.10 -3.30 28.44
C MET A 76 19.28 -4.08 29.75
N THR A 77 19.06 -5.40 29.71
CA THR A 77 19.13 -6.27 30.90
C THR A 77 20.54 -6.78 31.21
N HIS A 78 21.42 -6.88 30.21
CA HIS A 78 22.78 -7.43 30.37
C HIS A 78 23.66 -6.57 31.30
N GLY A 79 23.44 -5.26 31.36
CA GLY A 79 24.26 -4.36 32.17
C GLY A 79 24.05 -4.50 33.69
N PHE A 80 22.92 -5.04 34.14
CA PHE A 80 22.51 -4.93 35.55
C PHE A 80 21.87 -6.18 36.16
N HIS A 81 21.70 -7.28 35.40
CA HIS A 81 21.15 -8.57 35.84
C HIS A 81 19.73 -8.54 36.49
N ASP A 82 19.07 -7.39 36.54
CA ASP A 82 17.72 -7.21 37.09
C ASP A 82 16.73 -6.76 36.00
N VAL A 83 15.66 -7.54 35.83
CA VAL A 83 14.58 -7.27 34.86
C VAL A 83 13.69 -6.09 35.31
N GLY A 84 13.72 -5.73 36.60
CA GLY A 84 12.98 -4.61 37.18
C GLY A 84 13.40 -3.24 36.66
N LEU A 85 14.62 -3.12 36.12
CA LEU A 85 15.19 -1.88 35.60
C LEU A 85 14.63 -1.44 34.25
N LEU A 86 13.88 -2.31 33.55
CA LEU A 86 13.16 -1.91 32.34
C LEU A 86 12.16 -0.76 32.61
N LYS A 87 11.69 -0.63 33.85
CA LYS A 87 10.84 0.50 34.29
C LYS A 87 11.53 1.86 34.14
N LEU A 88 12.87 1.92 34.19
CA LEU A 88 13.62 3.16 34.00
C LEU A 88 13.53 3.71 32.58
N PHE A 89 13.29 2.83 31.61
CA PHE A 89 13.12 3.19 30.21
C PHE A 89 11.67 3.53 29.86
N ILE A 90 10.75 3.58 30.83
CA ILE A 90 9.35 3.95 30.62
C ILE A 90 9.16 5.41 31.03
N HIS A 91 9.22 6.31 30.04
CA HIS A 91 9.01 7.75 30.24
C HIS A 91 7.82 8.23 29.41
N VAL A 92 6.64 8.29 30.04
CA VAL A 92 5.38 8.65 29.36
C VAL A 92 5.44 10.00 28.65
N PRO A 93 5.99 11.09 29.24
CA PRO A 93 6.09 12.37 28.55
C PRO A 93 6.94 12.30 27.27
N ALA A 94 8.04 11.55 27.31
CA ALA A 94 8.89 11.37 26.13
C ALA A 94 8.17 10.57 25.03
N ALA A 95 7.44 9.51 25.39
CA ALA A 95 6.63 8.75 24.43
C ALA A 95 5.55 9.62 23.80
N MET A 96 4.87 10.46 24.59
CA MET A 96 3.86 11.39 24.09
C MET A 96 4.46 12.43 23.14
N MET A 97 5.64 12.96 23.43
CA MET A 97 6.29 13.93 22.54
C MET A 97 6.75 13.27 21.23
N VAL A 98 7.38 12.10 21.29
CA VAL A 98 7.84 11.39 20.10
C VAL A 98 6.66 10.94 19.23
N VAL A 99 5.70 10.21 19.80
CA VAL A 99 4.57 9.65 19.04
C VAL A 99 3.54 10.73 18.72
N GLY A 100 3.12 11.51 19.72
CA GLY A 100 2.13 12.57 19.56
C GLY A 100 2.64 13.73 18.71
N GLY A 101 3.89 14.16 18.90
CA GLY A 101 4.52 15.17 18.05
C GLY A 101 4.64 14.72 16.60
N SER A 102 5.06 13.48 16.37
CA SER A 102 5.13 12.91 15.01
C SER A 102 3.76 12.78 14.35
N LEU A 103 2.73 12.37 15.10
CA LEU A 103 1.36 12.34 14.60
C LEU A 103 0.81 13.73 14.28
N ALA A 104 1.11 14.74 15.12
CA ALA A 104 0.74 16.12 14.87
C ALA A 104 1.44 16.67 13.61
N ALA A 105 2.73 16.39 13.43
CA ALA A 105 3.47 16.77 12.23
C ALA A 105 2.93 16.06 10.98
N LEU A 106 2.49 14.80 11.08
CA LEU A 106 1.79 14.13 9.99
C LEU A 106 0.46 14.80 9.63
N LEU A 107 -0.33 15.21 10.62
CA LEU A 107 -1.58 15.93 10.39
C LEU A 107 -1.37 17.31 9.74
N ILE A 108 -0.21 17.93 9.96
CA ILE A 108 0.19 19.16 9.28
C ILE A 108 0.64 18.86 7.83
N HIS A 109 1.34 17.74 7.61
CA HIS A 109 1.89 17.38 6.30
C HIS A 109 0.83 16.82 5.33
N PHE A 110 -0.14 16.05 5.83
CA PHE A 110 -1.12 15.32 5.02
C PHE A 110 -2.56 15.78 5.28
N LYS A 111 -3.44 15.56 4.30
CA LYS A 111 -4.87 15.87 4.47
C LYS A 111 -5.51 14.89 5.45
N LEU A 112 -6.52 15.36 6.19
CA LEU A 112 -7.20 14.55 7.21
C LEU A 112 -7.83 13.26 6.65
N GLU A 113 -8.31 13.29 5.40
CA GLU A 113 -8.87 12.12 4.71
C GLU A 113 -7.83 11.02 4.47
N GLU A 114 -6.59 11.42 4.13
CA GLU A 114 -5.49 10.51 3.88
C GLU A 114 -4.99 9.94 5.22
N PHE A 115 -4.91 10.77 6.27
CA PHE A 115 -4.52 10.34 7.62
C PHE A 115 -5.44 9.24 8.17
N LYS A 116 -6.76 9.33 7.96
CA LYS A 116 -7.71 8.27 8.36
C LYS A 116 -7.43 6.93 7.67
N GLN A 117 -6.80 6.94 6.50
CA GLN A 117 -6.44 5.73 5.77
C GLN A 117 -5.18 5.08 6.34
N LEU A 118 -4.31 5.83 7.04
CA LEU A 118 -3.06 5.32 7.62
C LEU A 118 -3.29 4.09 8.52
N GLY A 119 -4.29 4.14 9.41
CA GLY A 119 -4.62 3.01 10.29
C GLY A 119 -5.01 1.75 9.52
N LYS A 120 -5.75 1.90 8.42
CA LYS A 120 -6.12 0.77 7.53
C LYS A 120 -4.91 0.22 6.78
N VAL A 121 -4.02 1.10 6.31
CA VAL A 121 -2.78 0.73 5.60
C VAL A 121 -1.86 -0.07 6.53
N ILE A 122 -1.67 0.39 7.77
CA ILE A 122 -0.88 -0.32 8.79
C ILE A 122 -1.46 -1.72 9.03
N GLY A 123 -2.77 -1.82 9.28
CA GLY A 123 -3.42 -3.11 9.52
C GLY A 123 -3.30 -4.09 8.35
N ARG A 124 -3.50 -3.62 7.12
CA ARG A 124 -3.33 -4.45 5.91
C ARG A 124 -1.88 -4.89 5.69
N THR A 125 -0.91 -4.07 6.08
CA THR A 125 0.52 -4.39 5.95
C THR A 125 0.95 -5.53 6.89
N PHE A 126 0.28 -5.73 8.03
CA PHE A 126 0.56 -6.87 8.91
C PHE A 126 -0.25 -8.12 8.54
N LEU A 127 -1.52 -7.97 8.18
CA LEU A 127 -2.47 -9.08 8.17
C LEU A 127 -2.72 -9.73 6.81
N TYR A 128 -2.50 -9.02 5.70
CA TYR A 128 -3.03 -9.48 4.41
C TYR A 128 -2.01 -10.31 3.62
N PRO A 129 -2.30 -11.59 3.31
CA PRO A 129 -1.49 -12.38 2.39
C PRO A 129 -1.71 -11.92 0.94
N ILE A 130 -0.65 -11.98 0.14
CA ILE A 130 -0.73 -11.69 -1.29
C ILE A 130 -1.29 -12.92 -2.00
N PRO A 131 -2.25 -12.77 -2.93
CA PRO A 131 -2.73 -13.87 -3.75
C PRO A 131 -1.60 -14.49 -4.58
N SER A 132 -1.65 -15.80 -4.80
CA SER A 132 -0.66 -16.49 -5.62
C SER A 132 -0.81 -16.12 -7.09
N VAL A 133 0.28 -15.66 -7.71
CA VAL A 133 0.32 -15.32 -9.15
C VAL A 133 -0.02 -16.54 -10.01
N THR A 134 0.39 -17.74 -9.59
CA THR A 134 0.10 -18.99 -10.31
C THR A 134 -1.39 -19.30 -10.32
N GLU A 135 -2.06 -19.18 -9.17
CA GLU A 135 -3.51 -19.41 -9.05
C GLU A 135 -4.30 -18.41 -9.89
N GLU A 136 -3.80 -17.17 -10.01
CA GLU A 136 -4.40 -16.15 -10.87
C GLU A 136 -4.29 -16.52 -12.35
N ILE A 137 -3.13 -17.02 -12.80
CA ILE A 137 -2.93 -17.46 -14.19
C ILE A 137 -3.88 -18.60 -14.53
N ASP A 138 -3.97 -19.62 -13.66
CA ASP A 138 -4.85 -20.76 -13.89
C ASP A 138 -6.32 -20.33 -13.94
N ARG A 139 -6.72 -19.36 -13.11
CA ARG A 139 -8.05 -18.75 -13.16
C ARG A 139 -8.28 -18.04 -14.48
N ILE A 140 -7.36 -17.20 -14.95
CA ILE A 140 -7.51 -16.49 -16.23
C ILE A 140 -7.62 -17.48 -17.40
N VAL A 141 -6.81 -18.55 -17.40
CA VAL A 141 -6.84 -19.60 -18.43
C VAL A 141 -8.18 -20.35 -18.42
N LEU A 142 -8.73 -20.65 -17.25
CA LEU A 142 -10.06 -21.24 -17.11
C LEU A 142 -11.15 -20.34 -17.73
N TYR A 143 -11.13 -19.05 -17.40
CA TYR A 143 -12.10 -18.08 -17.92
C TYR A 143 -11.96 -17.90 -19.44
N ALA A 144 -10.72 -17.90 -19.95
CA ALA A 144 -10.49 -17.88 -21.40
C ALA A 144 -11.05 -19.13 -22.10
N GLY A 145 -10.98 -20.29 -21.45
CA GLY A 145 -11.56 -21.53 -21.96
C GLY A 145 -13.08 -21.46 -22.07
N ILE A 146 -13.75 -20.94 -21.04
CA ILE A 146 -15.21 -20.74 -21.01
C ILE A 146 -15.62 -19.71 -22.06
N ALA A 147 -14.97 -18.55 -22.08
CA ALA A 147 -15.24 -17.47 -23.03
C ALA A 147 -15.18 -17.93 -24.49
N ARG A 148 -14.25 -18.84 -24.80
CA ARG A 148 -14.06 -19.37 -26.16
C ARG A 148 -15.07 -20.44 -26.54
N LYS A 149 -15.51 -21.27 -25.60
CA LYS A 149 -16.46 -22.37 -25.86
C LYS A 149 -17.91 -21.89 -25.86
N ASP A 150 -18.26 -21.13 -24.84
CA ASP A 150 -19.64 -20.79 -24.50
C ASP A 150 -19.95 -19.30 -24.77
N GLY A 151 -18.94 -18.53 -25.20
CA GLY A 151 -19.03 -17.10 -25.48
C GLY A 151 -18.75 -16.22 -24.24
N LEU A 152 -18.59 -14.91 -24.47
CA LEU A 152 -18.29 -13.95 -23.40
C LEU A 152 -19.41 -13.82 -22.37
N LEU A 153 -20.67 -13.94 -22.80
CA LEU A 153 -21.85 -13.89 -21.92
C LEU A 153 -21.87 -15.02 -20.88
N ALA A 154 -21.29 -16.17 -21.20
CA ALA A 154 -21.22 -17.29 -20.25
C ALA A 154 -20.39 -16.95 -19.00
N LEU A 155 -19.50 -15.97 -19.08
CA LEU A 155 -18.70 -15.48 -17.94
C LEU A 155 -19.54 -14.77 -16.88
N GLU A 156 -20.74 -14.30 -17.21
CA GLU A 156 -21.65 -13.63 -16.26
C GLU A 156 -22.03 -14.54 -15.09
N SER A 157 -22.31 -15.82 -15.38
CA SER A 157 -22.61 -16.83 -14.36
C SER A 157 -21.46 -17.10 -13.39
N LYS A 158 -20.21 -16.78 -13.80
CA LYS A 158 -18.99 -17.01 -13.02
C LYS A 158 -18.49 -15.78 -12.29
N LEU A 159 -19.00 -14.59 -12.63
CA LEU A 159 -18.65 -13.34 -11.98
C LEU A 159 -19.00 -13.31 -10.48
N GLU A 160 -20.02 -14.06 -10.04
CA GLU A 160 -20.38 -14.17 -8.62
C GLU A 160 -19.35 -14.95 -7.79
N GLU A 161 -18.57 -15.83 -8.42
CA GLU A 161 -17.52 -16.62 -7.77
C GLU A 161 -16.21 -15.82 -7.63
N VAL A 162 -16.07 -14.69 -8.33
CA VAL A 162 -14.85 -13.87 -8.33
C VAL A 162 -14.81 -12.97 -7.09
N LYS A 163 -13.83 -13.22 -6.22
CA LYS A 163 -13.60 -12.38 -5.01
C LYS A 163 -12.92 -11.05 -5.31
N ASP A 164 -12.13 -10.97 -6.40
CA ASP A 164 -11.39 -9.76 -6.73
C ASP A 164 -12.23 -8.77 -7.56
N PRO A 165 -12.46 -7.54 -7.06
CA PRO A 165 -13.32 -6.57 -7.73
C PRO A 165 -12.71 -6.01 -9.01
N PHE A 166 -11.38 -5.99 -9.15
CA PHE A 166 -10.70 -5.49 -10.35
C PHE A 166 -10.89 -6.46 -11.52
N PHE A 167 -10.67 -7.76 -11.29
CA PHE A 167 -10.92 -8.78 -12.30
C PHE A 167 -12.40 -8.81 -12.70
N SER A 168 -13.30 -8.74 -11.72
CA SER A 168 -14.75 -8.70 -11.98
C SER A 168 -15.17 -7.51 -12.84
N LYS A 169 -14.61 -6.31 -12.55
CA LYS A 169 -14.86 -5.11 -13.34
C LYS A 169 -14.40 -5.29 -14.79
N GLY A 170 -13.21 -5.84 -15.01
CA GLY A 170 -12.67 -6.05 -16.35
C GLY A 170 -13.48 -7.03 -17.19
N ILE A 171 -13.94 -8.14 -16.60
CA ILE A 171 -14.80 -9.10 -17.31
C ILE A 171 -16.16 -8.46 -17.65
N ARG A 172 -16.77 -7.69 -16.74
CA ARG A 172 -18.01 -6.95 -17.02
C ARG A 172 -17.86 -5.99 -18.21
N LEU A 173 -16.78 -5.22 -18.27
CA LEU A 173 -16.52 -4.30 -19.38
C LEU A 173 -16.41 -5.03 -20.73
N ILE A 174 -15.90 -6.26 -20.76
CA ILE A 174 -15.87 -7.05 -22.00
C ILE A 174 -17.27 -7.56 -22.36
N ILE A 175 -18.05 -8.04 -21.38
CA ILE A 175 -19.43 -8.52 -21.60
C ILE A 175 -20.30 -7.38 -22.14
N ASP A 176 -20.13 -6.17 -21.60
CA ASP A 176 -20.83 -4.96 -22.03
C ASP A 176 -20.44 -4.49 -23.45
N GLY A 177 -19.44 -5.13 -24.08
CA GLY A 177 -19.06 -4.89 -25.47
C GLY A 177 -18.18 -3.67 -25.71
N PHE A 178 -17.50 -3.15 -24.67
CA PHE A 178 -16.53 -2.05 -24.86
C PHE A 178 -15.34 -2.47 -25.72
N SER A 179 -14.75 -1.51 -26.46
CA SER A 179 -13.58 -1.78 -27.30
C SER A 179 -12.35 -2.17 -26.46
N ALA A 180 -11.47 -3.02 -26.99
CA ALA A 180 -10.28 -3.48 -26.27
C ALA A 180 -9.39 -2.34 -25.77
N ASN A 181 -9.22 -1.28 -26.57
CA ASN A 181 -8.46 -0.09 -26.15
C ASN A 181 -9.13 0.60 -24.96
N THR A 182 -10.45 0.78 -24.99
CA THR A 182 -11.20 1.41 -23.89
C THR A 182 -11.11 0.58 -22.60
N VAL A 183 -11.27 -0.74 -22.68
CA VAL A 183 -11.17 -1.62 -21.51
C VAL A 183 -9.76 -1.57 -20.93
N LYS A 184 -8.74 -1.64 -21.79
CA LYS A 184 -7.33 -1.51 -21.40
C LYS A 184 -7.07 -0.19 -20.67
N ASP A 185 -7.45 0.94 -21.29
CA ASP A 185 -7.21 2.27 -20.74
C ASP A 185 -7.87 2.44 -19.36
N ILE A 186 -9.09 1.92 -19.17
CA ILE A 186 -9.80 1.97 -17.89
C ILE A 186 -9.07 1.15 -16.82
N LEU A 187 -8.66 -0.07 -17.15
CA LEU A 187 -8.03 -0.97 -16.18
C LEU A 187 -6.59 -0.52 -15.83
N GLU A 188 -5.83 -0.01 -16.81
CA GLU A 188 -4.51 0.57 -16.58
C GLU A 188 -4.61 1.83 -15.70
N LEU A 189 -5.62 2.68 -15.94
CA LEU A 189 -5.88 3.85 -15.10
C LEU A 189 -6.24 3.45 -13.66
N ASP A 190 -7.12 2.47 -13.49
CA ASP A 190 -7.48 1.95 -12.16
C ASP A 190 -6.25 1.42 -11.41
N ALA A 191 -5.39 0.65 -12.11
CA ALA A 191 -4.16 0.10 -11.54
C ALA A 191 -3.20 1.23 -11.10
N GLU A 192 -3.06 2.30 -11.88
CA GLU A 192 -2.21 3.43 -11.49
C GLU A 192 -2.79 4.29 -10.37
N VAL A 193 -4.10 4.45 -10.31
CA VAL A 193 -4.76 5.12 -9.16
C VAL A 193 -4.56 4.30 -7.89
N GLU A 194 -4.67 2.98 -7.96
CA GLU A 194 -4.40 2.08 -6.83
C GLU A 194 -2.94 2.20 -6.36
N LYS A 195 -1.97 2.15 -7.27
CA LYS A 195 -0.56 2.33 -6.94
C LYS A 195 -0.27 3.70 -6.31
N ALA A 196 -0.89 4.78 -6.81
CA ALA A 196 -0.75 6.11 -6.22
C ALA A 196 -1.27 6.18 -4.78
N ARG A 197 -2.37 5.47 -4.48
CA ARG A 197 -2.92 5.34 -3.12
C ARG A 197 -1.93 4.61 -2.20
N HIS A 198 -1.32 3.52 -2.65
CA HIS A 198 -0.28 2.82 -1.88
C HIS A 198 0.98 3.68 -1.67
N ALA A 199 1.40 4.44 -2.68
CA ALA A 199 2.52 5.36 -2.58
C ALA A 199 2.29 6.45 -1.52
N THR A 200 1.06 6.94 -1.40
CA THR A 200 0.67 7.91 -0.36
C THR A 200 0.81 7.29 1.04
N GLY A 201 0.30 6.08 1.24
CA GLY A 201 0.45 5.36 2.51
C GLY A 201 1.90 5.08 2.89
N LYS A 202 2.73 4.70 1.91
CA LYS A 202 4.19 4.55 2.10
C LYS A 202 4.83 5.86 2.54
N LYS A 203 4.54 6.95 1.83
CA LYS A 203 5.10 8.27 2.12
C LYS A 203 4.77 8.71 3.55
N MET A 204 3.57 8.44 4.05
CA MET A 204 3.22 8.74 5.45
C MET A 204 4.10 7.99 6.45
N LEU A 205 4.36 6.69 6.24
CA LEU A 205 5.23 5.91 7.12
C LEU A 205 6.68 6.41 7.08
N GLU A 206 7.17 6.80 5.90
CA GLU A 206 8.50 7.41 5.74
C GLU A 206 8.61 8.77 6.45
N GLN A 207 7.57 9.61 6.32
CA GLN A 207 7.52 10.90 7.02
C GLN A 207 7.43 10.72 8.53
N PHE A 208 6.62 9.76 9.02
CA PHE A 208 6.60 9.43 10.45
C PHE A 208 7.99 9.00 10.93
N GLY A 209 8.66 8.11 10.19
CA GLY A 209 10.01 7.66 10.51
C GLY A 209 11.05 8.79 10.49
N THR A 210 10.80 9.85 9.73
CA THR A 210 11.64 11.06 9.71
C THR A 210 11.34 11.99 10.88
N PHE A 211 10.06 12.10 11.28
CA PHE A 211 9.64 12.97 12.39
C PHE A 211 9.96 12.40 13.76
N ALA A 212 9.86 11.08 13.95
CA ALA A 212 10.06 10.45 15.26
C ALA A 212 11.44 10.77 15.89
N PRO A 213 12.58 10.68 15.20
CA PRO A 213 13.88 11.07 15.75
C PRO A 213 13.98 12.58 15.98
N ALA A 214 13.36 13.40 15.11
CA ALA A 214 13.35 14.85 15.28
C ALA A 214 12.61 15.28 16.55
N PHE A 215 11.43 14.71 16.82
CA PHE A 215 10.71 14.94 18.07
C PHE A 215 11.41 14.32 19.29
N GLY A 216 12.19 13.25 19.10
CA GLY A 216 13.10 12.75 20.12
C GLY A 216 14.16 13.79 20.52
N MET A 217 14.75 14.49 19.55
CA MET A 217 15.68 15.59 19.82
C MET A 217 14.98 16.80 20.48
N VAL A 218 13.73 17.10 20.11
CA VAL A 218 12.94 18.16 20.76
C VAL A 218 12.66 17.81 22.22
N GLU A 219 12.35 16.54 22.53
CA GLU A 219 12.21 16.08 23.91
C GLU A 219 13.49 16.34 24.69
N THR A 220 14.66 15.97 24.14
CA THR A 220 15.96 16.17 24.80
C THR A 220 16.15 17.63 25.22
N LEU A 221 15.75 18.58 24.37
CA LEU A 221 15.81 20.00 24.69
C LEU A 221 14.86 20.37 25.83
N ILE A 222 13.62 19.85 25.82
CA ILE A 222 12.64 20.09 26.89
C ILE A 222 13.15 19.53 28.23
N ALA A 223 13.65 18.30 28.22
CA ALA A 223 14.16 17.62 29.40
C ALA A 223 15.40 18.33 29.98
N LEU A 224 16.31 18.81 29.12
CA LEU A 224 17.45 19.63 29.54
C LEU A 224 17.02 20.97 30.14
N VAL A 225 16.03 21.65 29.57
CA VAL A 225 15.50 22.92 30.14
C VAL A 225 14.88 22.66 31.52
N GLN A 226 14.14 21.57 31.70
CA GLN A 226 13.57 21.19 32.99
C GLN A 226 14.68 20.86 34.01
N MET A 227 15.70 20.12 33.59
CA MET A 227 16.87 19.82 34.42
C MET A 227 17.57 21.10 34.90
N LEU A 228 17.75 22.06 33.99
CA LEU A 228 18.41 23.33 34.29
C LEU A 228 17.56 24.27 35.16
N SER A 229 16.25 24.06 35.23
CA SER A 229 15.35 24.90 36.02
C SER A 229 15.47 24.70 37.53
N ASN A 230 16.00 23.55 37.98
CA ASN A 230 16.11 23.21 39.41
C ASN A 230 17.45 22.55 39.75
N LEU A 231 18.56 23.25 39.55
CA LEU A 231 19.91 22.74 39.85
C LEU A 231 20.16 22.45 41.33
N SER A 232 19.35 23.00 42.24
CA SER A 232 19.52 22.84 43.68
C SER A 232 19.22 21.43 44.20
N ASP A 233 18.47 20.62 43.45
CA ASP A 233 18.11 19.25 43.83
C ASP A 233 18.74 18.21 42.89
N PRO A 234 19.80 17.49 43.32
CA PRO A 234 20.46 16.45 42.54
C PRO A 234 19.54 15.33 42.07
N THR A 235 18.42 15.07 42.76
CA THR A 235 17.48 14.02 42.36
C THR A 235 16.71 14.40 41.10
N THR A 236 16.34 15.67 40.95
CA THR A 236 15.66 16.18 39.75
C THR A 236 16.56 16.22 38.53
N ILE A 237 17.88 16.35 38.72
CA ILE A 237 18.87 16.30 37.65
C ILE A 237 18.88 14.91 37.00
N GLY A 238 18.88 13.85 37.81
CA GLY A 238 18.87 12.47 37.31
C GLY A 238 17.61 12.14 36.49
N VAL A 239 16.44 12.62 36.94
CA VAL A 239 15.16 12.42 36.22
C VAL A 239 15.16 13.16 34.88
N GLY A 240 15.62 14.42 34.84
CA GLY A 240 15.70 15.20 33.59
C GLY A 240 16.67 14.59 32.57
N MET A 241 17.84 14.13 33.01
CA MET A 241 18.81 13.48 32.12
C MET A 241 18.30 12.13 31.59
N ALA A 242 17.61 11.35 32.43
CA ALA A 242 17.00 10.09 32.00
C ALA A 242 15.90 10.33 30.95
N GLY A 243 15.04 11.33 31.15
CA GLY A 243 14.03 11.75 30.17
C GLY A 243 14.64 12.03 28.79
N ALA A 244 15.68 12.86 28.76
CA ALA A 244 16.40 13.27 27.55
C ALA A 244 16.95 12.08 26.73
N LEU A 245 17.58 11.13 27.42
CA LEU A 245 18.15 9.94 26.79
C LEU A 245 17.06 8.98 26.29
N VAL A 246 15.99 8.80 27.08
CA VAL A 246 14.85 7.95 26.71
C VAL A 246 14.08 8.54 25.53
N GLY A 247 13.91 9.87 25.45
CA GLY A 247 13.29 10.54 24.31
C GLY A 247 14.02 10.31 22.99
N THR A 248 15.36 10.43 23.01
CA THR A 248 16.19 10.13 21.84
C THR A 248 16.11 8.65 21.46
N PHE A 249 16.14 7.75 22.44
CA PHE A 249 15.99 6.32 22.22
C PHE A 249 14.65 5.96 21.58
N TYR A 250 13.53 6.48 22.08
CA TYR A 250 12.20 6.24 21.51
C TYR A 250 12.09 6.73 20.08
N GLY A 251 12.59 7.93 19.78
CA GLY A 251 12.59 8.47 18.43
C GLY A 251 13.34 7.57 17.45
N ALA A 252 14.56 7.18 17.80
CA ALA A 252 15.38 6.30 16.97
C ALA A 252 14.77 4.89 16.81
N PHE A 253 14.24 4.32 17.89
CA PHE A 253 13.65 2.98 17.89
C PHE A 253 12.38 2.91 17.04
N VAL A 254 11.44 3.83 17.24
CA VAL A 254 10.17 3.85 16.50
C VAL A 254 10.42 4.11 15.01
N ALA A 255 11.35 5.00 14.67
CA ALA A 255 11.70 5.26 13.28
C ALA A 255 12.28 4.03 12.58
N ASN A 256 13.37 3.48 13.15
CA ASN A 256 14.21 2.51 12.44
C ASN A 256 13.75 1.07 12.61
N MET A 257 13.09 0.73 13.72
CA MET A 257 12.64 -0.65 13.96
C MET A 257 11.19 -0.89 13.54
N VAL A 258 10.37 0.17 13.45
CA VAL A 258 8.94 0.05 13.16
C VAL A 258 8.58 0.73 11.84
N MET A 259 8.71 2.06 11.76
CA MET A 259 8.05 2.84 10.71
C MET A 259 8.73 2.73 9.34
N LEU A 260 10.06 2.86 9.28
CA LEU A 260 10.81 2.77 8.02
C LEU A 260 10.82 1.35 7.43
N PRO A 261 11.03 0.27 8.21
CA PRO A 261 10.89 -1.09 7.68
C PRO A 261 9.47 -1.39 7.18
N MET A 262 8.44 -0.89 7.88
CA MET A 262 7.06 -1.01 7.42
C MET A 262 6.81 -0.29 6.10
N ALA A 263 7.36 0.92 5.92
CA ALA A 263 7.29 1.63 4.64
C ALA A 263 7.94 0.84 3.50
N GLY A 264 9.12 0.27 3.75
CA GLY A 264 9.80 -0.61 2.79
C GLY A 264 8.99 -1.85 2.45
N LYS A 265 8.35 -2.49 3.44
CA LYS A 265 7.48 -3.65 3.21
C LYS A 265 6.27 -3.29 2.35
N LEU A 266 5.63 -2.16 2.65
CA LEU A 266 4.47 -1.68 1.90
C LEU A 266 4.85 -1.38 0.43
N ASP A 267 6.04 -0.86 0.17
CA ASP A 267 6.55 -0.63 -1.20
C ASP A 267 6.67 -1.94 -2.00
N VAL A 268 7.25 -2.98 -1.38
CA VAL A 268 7.38 -4.31 -2.01
C VAL A 268 5.99 -4.89 -2.30
N ARG A 269 5.06 -4.80 -1.34
CA ARG A 269 3.69 -5.29 -1.52
C ARG A 269 2.93 -4.54 -2.61
N ALA A 270 3.05 -3.20 -2.64
CA ALA A 270 2.42 -2.37 -3.66
C ALA A 270 2.93 -2.73 -5.06
N LYS A 271 4.23 -3.02 -5.22
CA LYS A 271 4.80 -3.49 -6.49
C LYS A 271 4.26 -4.85 -6.90
N GLN A 272 4.11 -5.78 -5.95
CA GLN A 272 3.56 -7.11 -6.21
C GLN A 272 2.07 -7.05 -6.59
N GLU A 273 1.28 -6.21 -5.91
CA GLU A 273 -0.12 -5.97 -6.23
C GLU A 273 -0.26 -5.31 -7.61
N TYR A 274 0.57 -4.30 -7.91
CA TYR A 274 0.60 -3.67 -9.23
C TYR A 274 0.95 -4.66 -10.35
N GLN A 275 1.95 -5.52 -10.16
CA GLN A 275 2.27 -6.60 -11.11
C GLN A 275 1.11 -7.58 -11.31
N MET A 276 0.34 -7.87 -10.25
CA MET A 276 -0.87 -8.68 -10.35
C MET A 276 -1.94 -7.98 -11.21
N ARG A 277 -2.12 -6.67 -11.05
CA ARG A 277 -3.05 -5.89 -11.89
C ARG A 277 -2.62 -5.90 -13.36
N GLU A 278 -1.33 -5.71 -13.65
CA GLU A 278 -0.81 -5.80 -15.03
C GLU A 278 -1.04 -7.19 -15.65
N LEU A 279 -0.85 -8.26 -14.87
CA LEU A 279 -1.15 -9.63 -15.29
C LEU A 279 -2.64 -9.83 -15.58
N MET A 280 -3.52 -9.32 -14.71
CA MET A 280 -4.98 -9.36 -14.93
C MET A 280 -5.37 -8.60 -16.19
N VAL A 281 -4.84 -7.39 -16.41
CA VAL A 281 -5.07 -6.58 -17.63
C VAL A 281 -4.66 -7.37 -18.87
N ALA A 282 -3.46 -7.93 -18.89
CA ALA A 282 -2.97 -8.73 -20.02
C ALA A 282 -3.85 -9.96 -20.27
N GLY A 283 -4.30 -10.63 -19.21
CA GLY A 283 -5.20 -11.78 -19.28
C GLY A 283 -6.59 -11.43 -19.83
N ILE A 284 -7.20 -10.37 -19.31
CA ILE A 284 -8.51 -9.84 -19.73
C ILE A 284 -8.47 -9.45 -21.21
N MET A 285 -7.41 -8.78 -21.65
CA MET A 285 -7.21 -8.44 -23.07
C MET A 285 -7.09 -9.68 -23.97
N ALA A 286 -6.40 -10.72 -23.50
CA ALA A 286 -6.25 -11.94 -24.26
C ALA A 286 -7.56 -12.76 -24.33
N ILE A 287 -8.39 -12.73 -23.27
CA ILE A 287 -9.74 -13.28 -23.27
C ILE A 287 -10.61 -12.57 -24.31
N GLN A 288 -10.61 -11.24 -24.30
CA GLN A 288 -11.38 -10.44 -25.26
C GLN A 288 -10.97 -10.68 -26.71
N ALA A 289 -9.66 -10.86 -26.96
CA ALA A 289 -9.12 -11.18 -28.27
C ALA A 289 -9.43 -12.62 -28.75
N GLY A 290 -9.99 -13.47 -27.88
CA GLY A 290 -10.29 -14.86 -28.22
C GLY A 290 -9.04 -15.72 -28.46
N GLU A 291 -7.93 -15.39 -27.80
CA GLU A 291 -6.68 -16.16 -27.90
C GLU A 291 -6.88 -17.61 -27.40
N LYS A 292 -6.00 -18.53 -27.83
CA LYS A 292 -6.05 -19.92 -27.34
C LYS A 292 -5.58 -19.94 -25.88
N PRO A 293 -6.27 -20.63 -24.95
CA PRO A 293 -5.88 -20.66 -23.53
C PRO A 293 -4.42 -21.09 -23.30
N VAL A 294 -3.88 -21.97 -24.14
CA VAL A 294 -2.46 -22.38 -24.14
C VAL A 294 -1.53 -21.20 -24.40
N LEU A 295 -1.85 -20.35 -25.37
CA LEU A 295 -1.06 -19.16 -25.70
C LEU A 295 -1.12 -18.12 -24.58
N ILE A 296 -2.30 -17.95 -23.97
CA ILE A 296 -2.49 -17.06 -22.81
C ILE A 296 -1.61 -17.53 -21.66
N LYS A 297 -1.63 -18.83 -21.33
CA LYS A 297 -0.77 -19.41 -20.29
C LYS A 297 0.71 -19.12 -20.55
N GLU A 298 1.20 -19.34 -21.77
CA GLU A 298 2.60 -19.05 -22.13
C GLU A 298 2.95 -17.57 -22.03
N ARG A 299 2.05 -16.67 -22.45
CA ARG A 299 2.24 -15.23 -22.34
C ARG A 299 2.29 -14.78 -20.87
N LEU A 300 1.39 -15.29 -20.03
CA LEU A 300 1.30 -14.91 -18.62
C LEU A 300 2.42 -15.51 -17.77
N LYS A 301 3.03 -16.63 -18.19
CA LYS A 301 4.26 -17.15 -17.57
C LYS A 301 5.40 -16.13 -17.59
N ALA A 302 5.40 -15.15 -18.49
CA ALA A 302 6.40 -14.09 -18.51
C ALA A 302 6.44 -13.26 -17.21
N PHE A 303 5.31 -13.13 -16.50
CA PHE A 303 5.21 -12.42 -15.22
C PHE A 303 5.79 -13.20 -14.03
N LEU A 304 6.06 -14.50 -14.21
CA LEU A 304 6.60 -15.35 -13.16
C LEU A 304 8.12 -15.29 -13.11
N THR A 305 8.67 -15.43 -11.90
CA THR A 305 10.11 -15.65 -11.73
C THR A 305 10.54 -16.98 -12.36
N PRO A 306 11.80 -17.15 -12.80
CA PRO A 306 12.27 -18.39 -13.41
C PRO A 306 12.00 -19.64 -12.56
N LYS A 307 12.11 -19.51 -11.22
CA LYS A 307 11.80 -20.60 -10.28
C LYS A 307 10.32 -20.99 -10.29
N MET A 308 9.41 -20.02 -10.35
CA MET A 308 7.97 -20.26 -10.41
C MET A 308 7.55 -20.81 -11.78
N ARG A 309 8.21 -20.39 -12.87
CA ARG A 309 7.97 -20.95 -14.22
C ARG A 309 8.24 -22.46 -14.28
N ALA A 310 9.28 -22.94 -13.59
CA ALA A 310 9.61 -24.35 -13.54
C ALA A 310 8.57 -25.21 -12.80
N GLN A 311 7.76 -24.61 -11.92
CA GLN A 311 6.69 -25.30 -11.19
C GLN A 311 5.41 -25.42 -12.01
N ILE A 312 5.18 -24.50 -12.96
CA ILE A 312 4.09 -24.62 -13.93
C ILE A 312 4.53 -25.54 -15.06
N LYS A 313 4.40 -26.85 -14.84
CA LYS A 313 4.55 -27.83 -15.91
C LYS A 313 3.52 -27.53 -17.02
N SER A 314 4.00 -27.69 -18.27
CA SER A 314 3.27 -27.46 -19.52
C SER A 314 1.87 -28.03 -19.47
#